data_AF-A0A1D2RYL2-F1
#
_entry.id   AF-A0A1D2RYL2-F1
#
_cell.length_a   1.000
_cell.length_b   1.000
_cell.length_c   1.000
_cell.angle_alpha   90.00
_cell.angle_beta   90.00
_cell.angle_gamma   90.00
#
_symmetry.space_group_name_H-M   'P 1'
#
loop_
_entity.id
_entity.type
_entity.pdbx_description
1 polymer ?
#
loop_
_entity_poly.entity_id
_entity_poly.type
_entity_poly.pdbx_seq_one_letter_code
_entity_poly.pdbx_strand_id
1 'polypeptide(L)'
;LLALLWPALRTVAGRRHRAFGWALAGLFVLVAGFYADALRGQYPMRWLLALLGLVMVLIIVAMSRISMRIVNNAIDETGEGHEPYLARPPRRNLAILCIALFTLAEFVQPGGATSGWLACAAAAALANLMGDWHVGRPLLRRLPFMLYAVYACMALGYAFIGTALLAGGPGASAGRHLLTVGAIGLSIYAVICIAGRAHCGHPSDERPWVAQGALLLFAGALLRAGAPFVPDAALALLGLAGLCWVAAFGLLCWRIAPVLWRVRPDGLWGCQG
;
A
#
# COMPACT_ATOMS: atom_id res chain seq x y z
N LEU A 1 13.84 -10.27 -16.78
CA LEU A 1 13.05 -10.80 -15.63
C LEU A 1 11.69 -11.38 -16.05
N LEU A 2 10.81 -10.64 -16.74
CA LEU A 2 9.53 -11.18 -17.26
C LEU A 2 9.71 -12.45 -18.11
N ALA A 3 10.66 -12.44 -19.05
CA ALA A 3 10.97 -13.61 -19.87
C ALA A 3 11.39 -14.84 -19.04
N LEU A 4 12.09 -14.64 -17.91
CA LEU A 4 12.51 -15.71 -17.01
C LEU A 4 11.34 -16.28 -16.20
N LEU A 5 10.36 -15.43 -15.82
CA LEU A 5 9.20 -15.85 -15.03
C LEU A 5 8.04 -16.39 -15.87
N TRP A 6 8.02 -16.09 -17.18
CA TRP A 6 6.92 -16.46 -18.07
C TRP A 6 6.60 -17.96 -18.11
N PRO A 7 7.58 -18.88 -18.18
CA PRO A 7 7.30 -20.32 -18.12
C PRO A 7 6.62 -20.72 -16.81
N ALA A 8 7.10 -20.18 -15.67
CA ALA A 8 6.54 -20.47 -14.36
C ALA A 8 5.09 -19.97 -14.21
N LEU A 9 4.77 -18.79 -14.77
CA LEU A 9 3.41 -18.21 -14.74
C LEU A 9 2.39 -18.96 -15.61
N ARG A 10 2.85 -19.78 -16.56
CA ARG A 10 1.98 -20.63 -17.40
C ARG A 10 1.52 -21.91 -16.69
N THR A 11 2.28 -22.39 -15.69
CA THR A 11 1.93 -23.56 -14.89
C THR A 11 0.59 -23.38 -14.15
N VAL A 12 -0.07 -24.47 -13.76
CA VAL A 12 -1.34 -24.44 -13.01
C VAL A 12 -1.19 -23.63 -11.71
N ALA A 13 -0.09 -23.80 -11.00
CA ALA A 13 0.25 -23.01 -9.81
C ALA A 13 0.49 -21.54 -10.16
N GLY A 14 1.25 -21.26 -11.22
CA GLY A 14 1.54 -19.90 -11.69
C GLY A 14 0.31 -19.10 -12.12
N ARG A 15 -0.76 -19.77 -12.59
CA ARG A 15 -2.02 -19.10 -12.95
C ARG A 15 -2.62 -18.31 -11.79
N ARG A 16 -2.44 -18.76 -10.54
CA ARG A 16 -2.92 -18.08 -9.33
C ARG A 16 -2.18 -16.75 -9.04
N HIS A 17 -1.01 -16.57 -9.65
CA HIS A 17 -0.11 -15.43 -9.49
C HIS A 17 0.02 -14.58 -10.76
N ARG A 18 -0.78 -14.83 -11.82
CA ARG A 18 -0.77 -14.07 -13.08
C ARG A 18 -0.90 -12.56 -12.90
N ALA A 19 -1.64 -12.12 -11.88
CA ALA A 19 -1.77 -10.70 -11.55
C ALA A 19 -0.41 -10.03 -11.33
N PHE A 20 0.56 -10.71 -10.70
CA PHE A 20 1.92 -10.19 -10.52
C PHE A 20 2.70 -10.11 -11.84
N GLY A 21 2.49 -11.08 -12.73
CA GLY A 21 3.09 -11.05 -14.08
C GLY A 21 2.61 -9.85 -14.89
N TRP A 22 1.30 -9.60 -14.89
CA TRP A 22 0.71 -8.43 -15.54
C TRP A 22 1.17 -7.12 -14.91
N ALA A 23 1.27 -7.06 -13.59
CA ALA A 23 1.76 -5.87 -12.92
C ALA A 23 3.23 -5.59 -13.20
N LEU A 24 4.08 -6.62 -13.30
CA LEU A 24 5.47 -6.47 -13.69
C LEU A 24 5.61 -6.00 -15.15
N ALA A 25 4.75 -6.50 -16.05
CA ALA A 25 4.68 -6.00 -17.43
C ALA A 25 4.22 -4.54 -17.48
N GLY A 26 3.19 -4.18 -16.71
CA GLY A 26 2.73 -2.81 -16.57
C GLY A 26 3.84 -1.89 -16.03
N LEU A 27 4.57 -2.32 -15.00
CA LEU A 27 5.70 -1.58 -14.45
C LEU A 27 6.78 -1.33 -15.52
N PHE A 28 7.11 -2.35 -16.31
CA PHE A 28 8.08 -2.21 -17.39
C PHE A 28 7.62 -1.18 -18.44
N VAL A 29 6.36 -1.25 -18.89
CA VAL A 29 5.79 -0.31 -19.85
C VAL A 29 5.80 1.12 -19.30
N LEU A 30 5.41 1.30 -18.05
CA LEU A 30 5.34 2.62 -17.42
C LEU A 30 6.73 3.24 -17.23
N VAL A 31 7.73 2.45 -16.82
CA VAL A 31 9.11 2.91 -16.71
C VAL A 31 9.70 3.23 -18.08
N ALA A 32 9.46 2.37 -19.08
CA ALA A 32 9.90 2.62 -20.45
C ALA A 32 9.27 3.92 -20.99
N GLY A 33 7.97 4.13 -20.80
CA GLY A 33 7.27 5.36 -21.17
C GLY A 33 7.84 6.60 -20.48
N PHE A 34 8.13 6.51 -19.17
CA PHE A 34 8.78 7.59 -18.41
C PHE A 34 10.10 8.02 -19.06
N TYR A 35 10.99 7.07 -19.32
CA TYR A 35 12.29 7.37 -19.95
C TYR A 35 12.14 7.84 -21.39
N ALA A 36 11.18 7.28 -22.14
CA ALA A 36 10.93 7.67 -23.52
C ALA A 36 10.43 9.12 -23.64
N ASP A 37 9.58 9.59 -22.72
CA ASP A 37 9.18 10.99 -22.65
C ASP A 37 10.34 11.88 -22.18
N ALA A 38 11.07 11.47 -21.13
CA ALA A 38 12.19 12.23 -20.60
C ALA A 38 13.29 12.46 -21.64
N LEU A 39 13.66 11.42 -22.42
CA LEU A 39 14.65 11.51 -23.49
C LEU A 39 14.19 12.38 -24.66
N ARG A 40 12.88 12.56 -24.86
CA ARG A 40 12.31 13.46 -25.86
C ARG A 40 12.08 14.89 -25.34
N GLY A 41 12.45 15.18 -24.10
CA GLY A 41 12.20 16.47 -23.44
C GLY A 41 10.71 16.71 -23.14
N GLN A 42 9.88 15.66 -23.15
CA GLN A 42 8.45 15.73 -22.81
C GLN A 42 8.23 15.57 -21.31
N TYR A 43 7.10 16.06 -20.80
CA TYR A 43 6.75 15.97 -19.38
C TYR A 43 6.49 14.50 -18.94
N PRO A 44 7.41 13.86 -18.19
CA PRO A 44 7.36 12.41 -17.96
C PRO A 44 6.53 12.02 -16.73
N MET A 45 6.10 13.01 -15.92
CA MET A 45 5.45 12.77 -14.62
C MET A 45 4.13 11.99 -14.75
N ARG A 46 3.44 12.08 -15.91
CA ARG A 46 2.24 11.28 -16.19
C ARG A 46 2.47 9.78 -15.99
N TRP A 47 3.65 9.28 -16.36
CA TRP A 47 4.04 7.89 -16.22
C TRP A 47 4.29 7.51 -14.77
N LEU A 48 4.85 8.43 -13.97
CA LEU A 48 5.06 8.22 -12.55
C LEU A 48 3.74 8.17 -11.77
N LEU A 49 2.78 9.02 -12.14
CA LEU A 49 1.42 9.01 -11.55
C LEU A 49 0.66 7.74 -11.94
N ALA A 50 0.81 7.27 -13.18
CA ALA A 50 0.25 5.99 -13.60
C ALA A 50 0.89 4.80 -12.86
N LEU A 51 2.20 4.86 -12.61
CA LEU A 51 2.91 3.89 -11.76
C LEU A 51 2.39 3.89 -10.34
N LEU A 52 2.13 5.06 -9.76
CA LEU A 52 1.50 5.16 -8.44
C LEU A 52 0.13 4.45 -8.41
N GLY A 53 -0.71 4.68 -9.42
CA GLY A 53 -2.01 3.99 -9.58
C GLY A 53 -1.87 2.47 -9.68
N LEU A 54 -0.92 1.98 -10.49
CA LEU A 54 -0.63 0.55 -10.59
C LEU A 54 -0.19 -0.04 -9.23
N VAL A 55 0.65 0.67 -8.48
CA VAL A 55 1.08 0.24 -7.14
C VAL A 55 -0.11 0.21 -6.17
N MET A 56 -1.03 1.16 -6.22
CA MET A 56 -2.25 1.14 -5.39
C MET A 56 -3.12 -0.10 -5.70
N VAL A 57 -3.28 -0.45 -6.97
CA VAL A 57 -3.98 -1.69 -7.38
C VAL A 57 -3.24 -2.93 -6.87
N LEU A 58 -1.92 -2.96 -6.97
CA LEU A 58 -1.09 -4.05 -6.45
C LEU A 58 -1.23 -4.21 -4.92
N ILE A 59 -1.24 -3.10 -4.18
CA ILE A 59 -1.45 -3.10 -2.74
C ILE A 59 -2.78 -3.79 -2.42
N ILE A 60 -3.88 -3.40 -3.08
CA ILE A 60 -5.19 -4.02 -2.88
C ILE A 60 -5.15 -5.53 -3.16
N VAL A 61 -4.54 -5.94 -4.28
CA VAL A 61 -4.47 -7.36 -4.68
C VAL A 61 -3.64 -8.19 -3.69
N ALA A 62 -2.49 -7.68 -3.26
CA ALA A 62 -1.60 -8.37 -2.31
C ALA A 62 -2.21 -8.40 -0.90
N MET A 63 -2.65 -7.25 -0.40
CA MET A 63 -3.22 -7.12 0.93
C MET A 63 -4.50 -7.91 1.09
N SER A 64 -5.35 -8.02 0.07
CA SER A 64 -6.58 -8.83 0.17
C SER A 64 -6.33 -10.29 0.53
N ARG A 65 -5.13 -10.83 0.24
CA ARG A 65 -4.75 -12.21 0.62
C ARG A 65 -4.14 -12.25 2.02
N ILE A 66 -3.32 -11.25 2.34
CA ILE A 66 -2.65 -11.14 3.64
C ILE A 66 -3.68 -10.86 4.74
N SER A 67 -4.61 -9.93 4.50
CA SER A 67 -5.67 -9.57 5.46
C SER A 67 -6.57 -10.75 5.79
N MET A 68 -6.92 -11.57 4.80
CA MET A 68 -7.70 -12.78 5.01
C MET A 68 -7.08 -13.70 6.06
N ARG A 69 -5.76 -13.89 6.04
CA ARG A 69 -5.09 -14.71 7.06
C ARG A 69 -4.96 -13.96 8.39
N ILE A 70 -4.53 -12.71 8.35
CA ILE A 70 -4.16 -11.95 9.55
C ILE A 70 -5.38 -11.56 10.39
N VAL A 71 -6.47 -11.14 9.77
CA VAL A 71 -7.69 -10.75 10.47
C VAL A 71 -8.40 -11.97 11.04
N ASN A 72 -8.49 -13.08 10.28
CA ASN A 72 -9.12 -14.30 10.79
C ASN A 72 -8.31 -14.95 11.92
N ASN A 73 -6.98 -14.99 11.83
CA ASN A 73 -6.15 -15.42 12.97
C ASN A 73 -6.42 -14.56 14.23
N ALA A 74 -6.58 -13.24 14.07
CA ALA A 74 -6.89 -12.35 15.19
C ALA A 74 -8.31 -12.58 15.74
N ILE A 75 -9.28 -12.96 14.90
CA ILE A 75 -10.62 -13.36 15.34
C ILE A 75 -10.54 -14.66 16.15
N ASP A 76 -9.85 -15.68 15.63
CA ASP A 76 -9.69 -16.98 16.29
C ASP A 76 -8.99 -16.82 17.66
N GLU A 77 -7.95 -15.99 17.74
CA GLU A 77 -7.23 -15.68 18.99
C GLU A 77 -8.10 -14.97 20.04
N THR A 78 -9.12 -14.21 19.63
CA THR A 78 -10.03 -13.58 20.59
C THR A 78 -11.07 -14.54 21.17
N GLY A 79 -11.39 -15.64 20.49
CA GLY A 79 -12.36 -16.64 20.98
C GLY A 79 -13.81 -16.13 21.09
N GLU A 80 -14.12 -14.93 20.58
CA GLU A 80 -15.43 -14.27 20.75
C GLU A 80 -16.48 -14.71 19.71
N GLY A 81 -16.26 -15.78 18.94
CA GLY A 81 -17.25 -16.34 18.00
C GLY A 81 -17.70 -15.38 16.88
N HIS A 82 -16.88 -14.39 16.53
CA HIS A 82 -17.22 -13.43 15.47
C HIS A 82 -17.25 -14.10 14.09
N GLU A 83 -18.07 -13.56 13.18
CA GLU A 83 -18.07 -14.02 11.79
C GLU A 83 -16.68 -13.84 11.15
N PRO A 84 -16.24 -14.80 10.32
CA PRO A 84 -14.95 -14.71 9.67
C PRO A 84 -14.91 -13.53 8.70
N TYR A 85 -13.78 -12.82 8.72
CA TYR A 85 -13.49 -11.78 7.76
C TYR A 85 -13.37 -12.34 6.34
N LEU A 86 -14.09 -11.73 5.40
CA LEU A 86 -14.09 -12.08 3.98
C LEU A 86 -13.72 -10.86 3.14
N ALA A 87 -12.61 -10.95 2.40
CA ALA A 87 -12.22 -9.98 1.39
C ALA A 87 -13.06 -10.16 0.12
N ARG A 88 -14.29 -9.62 0.13
CA ARG A 88 -15.30 -9.83 -0.92
C ARG A 88 -14.79 -9.32 -2.28
N PRO A 89 -14.74 -10.17 -3.33
CA PRO A 89 -14.28 -9.76 -4.65
C PRO A 89 -15.00 -8.53 -5.24
N PRO A 90 -16.34 -8.35 -5.10
CA PRO A 90 -17.02 -7.19 -5.66
C PRO A 90 -16.50 -5.84 -5.12
N ARG A 91 -16.31 -5.71 -3.80
CA ARG A 91 -15.82 -4.47 -3.19
C ARG A 91 -14.39 -4.15 -3.61
N ARG A 92 -13.55 -5.18 -3.64
CA ARG A 92 -12.17 -5.08 -4.12
C ARG A 92 -12.10 -4.66 -5.60
N ASN A 93 -12.89 -5.31 -6.45
CA ASN A 93 -12.92 -5.04 -7.88
C ASN A 93 -13.42 -3.62 -8.17
N LEU A 94 -14.41 -3.13 -7.40
CA LEU A 94 -14.88 -1.75 -7.49
C LEU A 94 -13.76 -0.75 -7.16
N ALA A 95 -13.03 -0.95 -6.05
CA ALA A 95 -11.90 -0.10 -5.68
C ALA A 95 -10.80 -0.10 -6.76
N ILE A 96 -10.44 -1.28 -7.28
CA ILE A 96 -9.46 -1.41 -8.38
C ILE A 96 -9.95 -0.67 -9.63
N LEU A 97 -11.22 -0.83 -10.01
CA LEU A 97 -11.80 -0.18 -11.17
C LEU A 97 -11.76 1.35 -11.03
N CYS A 98 -12.21 1.89 -9.89
CA CYS A 98 -12.20 3.34 -9.65
C CYS A 98 -10.78 3.92 -9.71
N ILE A 99 -9.80 3.23 -9.11
CA ILE A 99 -8.38 3.64 -9.17
C ILE A 99 -7.87 3.60 -10.61
N ALA A 100 -8.15 2.54 -11.36
CA ALA A 100 -7.71 2.41 -12.74
C ALA A 100 -8.32 3.49 -13.65
N LEU A 101 -9.61 3.78 -13.48
CA LEU A 101 -10.29 4.86 -14.20
C LEU A 101 -9.72 6.23 -13.84
N PHE A 102 -9.52 6.51 -12.55
CA PHE A 102 -8.84 7.73 -12.09
C PHE A 102 -7.47 7.88 -12.74
N THR A 103 -6.65 6.82 -12.70
CA THR A 103 -5.30 6.82 -13.26
C THR A 103 -5.31 7.05 -14.77
N LEU A 104 -6.23 6.42 -15.50
CA LEU A 104 -6.37 6.63 -16.94
C LEU A 104 -6.81 8.07 -17.26
N ALA A 105 -7.78 8.59 -16.52
CA ALA A 105 -8.26 9.96 -16.69
C ALA A 105 -7.15 10.99 -16.40
N GLU A 106 -6.38 10.80 -15.32
CA GLU A 106 -5.23 11.68 -14.99
C GLU A 106 -4.10 11.57 -16.03
N PHE A 107 -3.90 10.39 -16.63
CA PHE A 107 -2.90 10.17 -17.67
C PHE A 107 -3.25 10.87 -18.99
N VAL A 108 -4.52 10.82 -19.40
CA VAL A 108 -5.01 11.44 -20.65
C VAL A 108 -5.22 12.95 -20.47
N GLN A 109 -5.83 13.36 -19.36
CA GLN A 109 -6.15 14.74 -19.04
C GLN A 109 -5.68 15.11 -17.63
N PRO A 110 -4.41 15.54 -17.49
CA PRO A 110 -3.86 15.97 -16.20
C PRO A 110 -4.68 17.13 -15.61
N GLY A 111 -5.07 16.99 -14.34
CA GLY A 111 -5.80 18.04 -13.61
C GLY A 111 -7.27 18.24 -13.99
N GLY A 112 -7.86 17.38 -14.82
CA GLY A 112 -9.27 17.49 -15.20
C GLY A 112 -10.26 17.19 -14.05
N ALA A 113 -11.43 17.83 -14.08
CA ALA A 113 -12.50 17.60 -13.10
C ALA A 113 -13.01 16.15 -13.09
N THR A 114 -12.95 15.46 -14.23
CA THR A 114 -13.24 14.01 -14.35
C THR A 114 -12.37 13.19 -13.41
N SER A 115 -11.07 13.48 -13.36
CA SER A 115 -10.13 12.84 -12.44
C SER A 115 -10.47 13.17 -10.98
N GLY A 116 -10.96 14.38 -10.70
CA GLY A 116 -11.47 14.75 -9.38
C GLY A 116 -12.63 13.87 -8.90
N TRP A 117 -13.66 13.71 -9.73
CA TRP A 117 -14.80 12.84 -9.40
C TRP A 117 -14.41 11.37 -9.29
N LEU A 118 -13.54 10.88 -10.17
CA LEU A 118 -13.02 9.50 -10.11
C LEU A 118 -12.16 9.25 -8.87
N ALA A 119 -11.41 10.26 -8.40
CA ALA A 119 -10.68 10.17 -7.13
C ALA A 119 -11.64 10.10 -5.94
N CYS A 120 -12.70 10.92 -5.91
CA CYS A 120 -13.75 10.80 -4.89
C CYS A 120 -14.44 9.42 -4.92
N ALA A 121 -14.71 8.88 -6.11
CA ALA A 121 -15.26 7.53 -6.27
C ALA A 121 -14.29 6.45 -5.76
N ALA A 122 -12.99 6.58 -6.04
CA ALA A 122 -11.96 5.69 -5.50
C ALA A 122 -11.88 5.74 -3.97
N ALA A 123 -11.96 6.93 -3.38
CA ALA A 123 -12.01 7.11 -1.92
C ALA A 123 -13.24 6.42 -1.31
N ALA A 124 -14.43 6.62 -1.89
CA ALA A 124 -15.66 5.96 -1.46
C ALA A 124 -15.61 4.43 -1.62
N ALA A 125 -15.06 3.94 -2.73
CA ALA A 125 -14.88 2.51 -2.96
C ALA A 125 -13.92 1.86 -1.96
N LEU A 126 -12.85 2.56 -1.57
CA LEU A 126 -11.93 2.14 -0.52
C LEU A 126 -12.59 2.16 0.87
N ALA A 127 -13.41 3.17 1.17
CA ALA A 127 -14.20 3.19 2.40
C ALA A 127 -15.18 2.00 2.47
N ASN A 128 -15.85 1.69 1.36
CA ASN A 128 -16.71 0.51 1.24
C ASN A 128 -15.92 -0.80 1.42
N LEU A 129 -14.70 -0.90 0.86
CA LEU A 129 -13.80 -2.04 1.08
C LEU A 129 -13.44 -2.21 2.56
N MET A 130 -13.19 -1.12 3.27
CA MET A 130 -12.93 -1.14 4.72
C MET A 130 -14.16 -1.53 5.55
N GLY A 131 -15.38 -1.44 4.99
CA GLY A 131 -16.62 -1.84 5.68
C GLY A 131 -16.57 -3.26 6.26
N ASP A 132 -15.96 -4.22 5.55
CA ASP A 132 -15.85 -5.63 6.00
C ASP A 132 -14.83 -5.82 7.14
N TRP A 133 -14.01 -4.82 7.46
CA TRP A 133 -12.98 -4.91 8.49
C TRP A 133 -13.49 -4.64 9.91
N HIS A 134 -14.72 -4.14 10.06
CA HIS A 134 -15.30 -3.75 11.35
C HIS A 134 -15.81 -4.96 12.14
N VAL A 135 -14.91 -5.92 12.37
CA VAL A 135 -15.17 -7.16 13.13
C VAL A 135 -14.98 -6.98 14.64
N GLY A 136 -15.00 -5.74 15.16
CA GLY A 136 -14.86 -5.45 16.58
C GLY A 136 -13.41 -5.43 17.10
N ARG A 137 -13.19 -6.02 18.28
CA ARG A 137 -11.89 -6.03 18.98
C ARG A 137 -10.72 -6.63 18.17
N PRO A 138 -10.91 -7.69 17.35
CA PRO A 138 -9.84 -8.23 16.51
C PRO A 138 -9.18 -7.19 15.60
N LEU A 139 -9.93 -6.18 15.12
CA LEU A 139 -9.38 -5.10 14.30
C LEU A 139 -8.34 -4.25 15.06
N LEU A 140 -8.49 -4.12 16.37
CA LEU A 140 -7.61 -3.32 17.23
C LEU A 140 -6.30 -4.03 17.57
N ARG A 141 -6.11 -5.29 17.13
CA ARG A 141 -4.83 -5.97 17.22
C ARG A 141 -3.82 -5.31 16.28
N ARG A 142 -2.55 -5.34 16.66
CA ARG A 142 -1.42 -4.64 16.00
C ARG A 142 -1.35 -4.84 14.48
N LEU A 143 -1.46 -6.08 13.98
CA LEU A 143 -1.32 -6.37 12.55
C LEU A 143 -2.58 -6.03 11.74
N PRO A 144 -3.80 -6.45 12.15
CA PRO A 144 -5.03 -5.99 11.51
C PRO A 144 -5.13 -4.46 11.42
N PHE A 145 -4.85 -3.76 12.52
CA PHE A 145 -4.92 -2.30 12.58
C PHE A 145 -3.93 -1.63 11.61
N MET A 146 -2.70 -2.14 11.53
CA MET A 146 -1.69 -1.65 10.59
C MET A 146 -2.13 -1.83 9.13
N LEU A 147 -2.73 -2.97 8.78
CA LEU A 147 -3.26 -3.20 7.44
C LEU A 147 -4.48 -2.30 7.14
N TYR A 148 -5.34 -2.07 8.13
CA TYR A 148 -6.45 -1.13 8.03
C TYR A 148 -5.94 0.29 7.77
N ALA A 149 -4.89 0.72 8.48
CA ALA A 149 -4.27 2.03 8.31
C ALA A 149 -3.74 2.25 6.88
N VAL A 150 -3.25 1.21 6.19
CA VAL A 150 -2.87 1.31 4.77
C VAL A 150 -4.07 1.72 3.92
N TYR A 151 -5.21 1.02 4.04
CA TYR A 151 -6.41 1.37 3.28
C TYR A 151 -6.99 2.73 3.68
N ALA A 152 -6.88 3.12 4.94
CA ALA A 152 -7.26 4.45 5.40
C ALA A 152 -6.39 5.53 4.74
N CYS A 153 -5.07 5.36 4.68
CA CYS A 153 -4.17 6.25 3.94
C CYS A 153 -4.53 6.31 2.45
N MET A 154 -4.90 5.19 1.83
CA MET A 154 -5.36 5.17 0.43
C MET A 154 -6.64 5.99 0.26
N ALA A 155 -7.67 5.73 1.07
CA ALA A 155 -8.96 6.40 0.99
C ALA A 155 -8.81 7.90 1.19
N LEU A 156 -8.06 8.31 2.22
CA LEU A 156 -7.74 9.72 2.46
C LEU A 156 -6.92 10.32 1.32
N GLY A 157 -5.94 9.60 0.79
CA GLY A 157 -5.12 10.06 -0.33
C GLY A 157 -5.95 10.43 -1.56
N TYR A 158 -6.87 9.55 -1.96
CA TYR A 158 -7.79 9.82 -3.05
C TYR A 158 -8.83 10.90 -2.71
N ALA A 159 -9.29 10.98 -1.46
CA ALA A 159 -10.21 12.04 -1.03
C ALA A 159 -9.55 13.42 -1.15
N PHE A 160 -8.32 13.58 -0.66
CA PHE A 160 -7.56 14.84 -0.75
C PHE A 160 -7.23 15.22 -2.21
N ILE A 161 -6.95 14.25 -3.08
CA ILE A 161 -6.76 14.51 -4.51
C ILE A 161 -8.08 14.95 -5.15
N GLY A 162 -9.17 14.22 -4.90
CA GLY A 162 -10.47 14.51 -5.49
C GLY A 162 -11.01 15.88 -5.09
N THR A 163 -10.97 16.21 -3.79
CA THR A 163 -11.41 17.53 -3.32
C THR A 163 -10.53 18.65 -3.87
N ALA A 164 -9.21 18.46 -3.95
CA ALA A 164 -8.32 19.48 -4.51
C ALA A 164 -8.53 19.73 -6.01
N LEU A 165 -8.85 18.69 -6.78
CA LEU A 165 -9.15 18.83 -8.21
C LEU A 165 -10.52 19.46 -8.48
N LEU A 166 -11.49 19.30 -7.57
CA LEU A 166 -12.85 19.84 -7.73
C LEU A 166 -13.03 21.22 -7.11
N ALA A 167 -12.43 21.47 -5.95
CA ALA A 167 -12.62 22.68 -5.15
C ALA A 167 -11.34 23.52 -5.01
N GLY A 168 -10.20 23.06 -5.55
CA GLY A 168 -8.91 23.72 -5.41
C GLY A 168 -8.21 23.45 -4.07
N GLY A 169 -7.08 24.13 -3.85
CA GLY A 169 -6.29 24.03 -2.62
C GLY A 169 -5.14 23.01 -2.68
N PRO A 170 -4.37 22.90 -1.58
CA PRO A 170 -3.10 22.16 -1.59
C PRO A 170 -3.26 20.63 -1.44
N GLY A 171 -4.49 20.13 -1.39
CA GLY A 171 -4.82 18.74 -1.09
C GLY A 171 -4.26 17.71 -2.08
N ALA A 172 -4.04 18.07 -3.34
CA ALA A 172 -3.50 17.11 -4.32
C ALA A 172 -2.10 16.61 -3.94
N SER A 173 -1.24 17.51 -3.43
CA SER A 173 0.09 17.14 -2.93
C SER A 173 0.00 16.30 -1.67
N ALA A 174 -0.87 16.71 -0.73
CA ALA A 174 -1.12 15.97 0.51
C ALA A 174 -1.58 14.54 0.23
N GLY A 175 -2.56 14.38 -0.65
CA GLY A 175 -3.12 13.10 -1.02
C GLY A 175 -2.11 12.18 -1.69
N ARG A 176 -1.29 12.70 -2.62
CA ARG A 176 -0.18 11.93 -3.23
C ARG A 176 0.81 11.43 -2.19
N HIS A 177 1.10 12.19 -1.14
CA HIS A 177 2.00 11.75 -0.06
C HIS A 177 1.34 10.77 0.92
N LEU A 178 0.03 10.84 1.13
CA LEU A 178 -0.69 9.78 1.84
C LEU A 178 -0.65 8.46 1.06
N LEU A 179 -0.75 8.50 -0.28
CA LEU A 179 -0.59 7.30 -1.11
C LEU A 179 0.85 6.77 -1.05
N THR A 180 1.87 7.63 -1.16
CA THR A 180 3.28 7.18 -1.22
C THR A 180 3.89 6.92 0.16
N VAL A 181 3.94 7.91 1.05
CA VAL A 181 4.55 7.76 2.38
C VAL A 181 3.68 6.90 3.28
N GLY A 182 2.36 7.13 3.25
CA GLY A 182 1.40 6.36 4.04
C GLY A 182 1.18 4.96 3.50
N ALA A 183 0.46 4.83 2.38
CA ALA A 183 0.02 3.52 1.90
C ALA A 183 1.17 2.64 1.40
N ILE A 184 2.06 3.14 0.53
CA ILE A 184 3.23 2.34 0.09
C ILE A 184 4.17 2.08 1.28
N GLY A 185 4.53 3.11 2.05
CA GLY A 185 5.44 2.95 3.19
C GLY A 185 4.95 1.93 4.23
N LEU A 186 3.71 2.08 4.71
CA LEU A 186 3.11 1.15 5.68
C LEU A 186 2.90 -0.24 5.09
N SER A 187 2.50 -0.38 3.82
CA SER A 187 2.31 -1.69 3.21
C SER A 187 3.62 -2.47 3.08
N ILE A 188 4.71 -1.81 2.68
CA ILE A 188 6.05 -2.42 2.62
C ILE A 188 6.48 -2.85 4.02
N TYR A 189 6.37 -1.96 5.01
CA TYR A 189 6.72 -2.24 6.39
C TYR A 189 5.93 -3.44 6.96
N ALA A 190 4.61 -3.46 6.73
CA ALA A 190 3.72 -4.52 7.16
C ALA A 190 4.08 -5.86 6.52
N VAL A 191 4.29 -5.87 5.19
CA VAL A 191 4.65 -7.08 4.45
C VAL A 191 6.00 -7.64 4.91
N ILE A 192 7.00 -6.80 5.17
CA ILE A 192 8.30 -7.27 5.69
C ILE A 192 8.13 -7.86 7.09
N CYS A 193 7.38 -7.21 7.98
CA CYS A 193 7.13 -7.72 9.33
C CYS A 193 6.37 -9.07 9.33
N ILE A 194 5.44 -9.27 8.38
CA ILE A 194 4.61 -10.47 8.28
C ILE A 194 5.31 -11.55 7.45
N ALA A 195 5.42 -11.33 6.14
CA ALA A 195 5.91 -12.31 5.18
C ALA A 195 7.43 -12.51 5.29
N GLY A 196 8.19 -11.46 5.57
CA GLY A 196 9.64 -11.55 5.73
C GLY A 196 10.02 -12.52 6.86
N ARG A 197 9.34 -12.46 8.00
CA ARG A 197 9.55 -13.39 9.12
C ARG A 197 9.02 -14.79 8.81
N ALA A 198 7.81 -14.89 8.25
CA ALA A 198 7.20 -16.18 7.93
C ALA A 198 8.06 -17.00 6.95
N HIS A 199 8.62 -16.37 5.92
CA HIS A 199 9.51 -17.05 4.96
C HIS A 199 10.89 -17.39 5.55
N CYS A 200 11.30 -16.72 6.63
CA CYS A 200 12.48 -17.08 7.40
C CYS A 200 12.19 -18.13 8.50
N GLY A 201 11.00 -18.75 8.54
CA GLY A 201 10.65 -19.77 9.53
C GLY A 201 10.41 -19.21 10.94
N HIS A 202 10.20 -17.90 11.06
CA HIS A 202 9.94 -17.25 12.35
C HIS A 202 8.46 -16.94 12.53
N PRO A 203 7.91 -17.11 13.75
CA PRO A 203 6.57 -16.63 14.07
C PRO A 203 6.49 -15.11 13.97
N SER A 204 5.25 -14.61 13.88
CA SER A 204 4.98 -13.17 13.96
C SER A 204 5.63 -12.57 15.20
N ASP A 205 6.27 -11.41 15.06
CA ASP A 205 6.85 -10.72 16.21
C ASP A 205 5.73 -10.07 17.04
N GLU A 206 5.76 -10.31 18.34
CA GLU A 206 4.77 -9.81 19.30
C GLU A 206 5.21 -8.53 20.00
N ARG A 207 6.49 -8.19 19.88
CA ARG A 207 7.11 -7.07 20.58
C ARG A 207 6.56 -5.73 20.07
N PRO A 208 6.57 -4.69 20.91
CA PRO A 208 5.96 -3.39 20.57
C PRO A 208 6.64 -2.65 19.42
N TRP A 209 7.89 -3.01 19.06
CA TRP A 209 8.64 -2.33 18.00
C TRP A 209 7.90 -2.33 16.66
N VAL A 210 7.14 -3.39 16.35
CA VAL A 210 6.35 -3.49 15.10
C VAL A 210 5.32 -2.35 15.05
N ALA A 211 4.54 -2.18 16.12
CA ALA A 211 3.53 -1.14 16.23
C ALA A 211 4.15 0.26 16.31
N GLN A 212 5.29 0.41 17.02
CA GLN A 212 6.03 1.67 17.11
C GLN A 212 6.51 2.16 15.74
N GLY A 213 7.11 1.28 14.93
CA GLY A 213 7.54 1.63 13.57
C GLY A 213 6.37 1.96 12.65
N ALA A 214 5.25 1.24 12.76
CA ALA A 214 4.02 1.56 12.03
C ALA A 214 3.46 2.93 12.44
N LEU A 215 3.44 3.24 13.74
CA LEU A 215 3.00 4.55 14.24
C LEU A 215 3.91 5.68 13.75
N LEU A 216 5.22 5.48 13.76
CA LEU A 216 6.19 6.44 13.20
C LEU A 216 5.93 6.68 11.71
N LEU A 217 5.70 5.64 10.91
CA LEU A 217 5.37 5.82 9.48
C LEU A 217 4.06 6.54 9.27
N PHE A 218 3.02 6.19 10.02
CA PHE A 218 1.73 6.86 9.93
C PHE A 218 1.82 8.34 10.32
N ALA A 219 2.51 8.64 11.43
CA ALA A 219 2.79 10.01 11.86
C ALA A 219 3.59 10.78 10.80
N GLY A 220 4.64 10.18 10.24
CA GLY A 220 5.44 10.76 9.17
C GLY A 220 4.61 11.07 7.91
N ALA A 221 3.68 10.18 7.55
CA ALA A 221 2.75 10.40 6.44
C ALA A 221 1.79 11.57 6.71
N LEU A 222 1.24 11.67 7.92
CA LEU A 222 0.36 12.79 8.31
C LEU A 222 1.12 14.12 8.33
N LEU A 223 2.32 14.16 8.92
CA LEU A 223 3.17 15.36 8.92
C LEU A 223 3.52 15.78 7.49
N ARG A 224 3.88 14.82 6.62
CA ARG A 224 4.18 15.09 5.21
C ARG A 224 2.98 15.61 4.45
N ALA A 225 1.80 15.05 4.69
CA ALA A 225 0.55 15.47 4.07
C ALA A 225 0.04 16.81 4.61
N GLY A 226 0.36 17.13 5.87
CA GLY A 226 0.00 18.39 6.54
C GLY A 226 0.85 19.59 6.10
N ALA A 227 2.10 19.38 5.69
CA ALA A 227 3.03 20.45 5.34
C ALA A 227 2.48 21.49 4.33
N PRO A 228 1.74 21.13 3.27
CA PRO A 228 1.15 22.09 2.35
C PRO A 228 0.07 23.01 2.96
N PHE A 229 -0.51 22.65 4.11
CA PHE A 229 -1.56 23.43 4.78
C PHE A 229 -1.02 24.44 5.79
N VAL A 230 0.28 24.34 6.15
CA VAL A 230 0.92 25.24 7.12
C VAL A 230 2.28 25.69 6.55
N PRO A 231 2.30 26.60 5.56
CA PRO A 231 3.51 26.97 4.83
C PRO A 231 4.66 27.44 5.74
N ASP A 232 4.35 28.20 6.79
CA ASP A 232 5.34 28.74 7.74
C ASP A 232 6.07 27.63 8.51
N ALA A 233 5.40 26.51 8.76
CA ALA A 233 5.96 25.35 9.46
C ALA A 233 6.39 24.23 8.49
N ALA A 234 6.26 24.42 7.17
CA ALA A 234 6.41 23.35 6.19
C ALA A 234 7.78 22.67 6.28
N LEU A 235 8.87 23.42 6.39
CA LEU A 235 10.22 22.86 6.48
C LEU A 235 10.39 21.99 7.75
N ALA A 236 9.88 22.45 8.89
CA ALA A 236 9.92 21.70 10.14
C ALA A 236 9.09 20.41 10.05
N LEU A 237 7.89 20.48 9.47
CA LEU A 237 7.02 19.31 9.25
C LEU A 237 7.67 18.30 8.30
N LEU A 238 8.33 18.76 7.23
CA LEU A 238 9.07 17.89 6.31
C LEU A 238 10.26 17.21 7.00
N GLY A 239 11.02 17.96 7.82
CA GLY A 239 12.13 17.42 8.61
C GLY A 239 11.66 16.34 9.59
N LEU A 240 10.61 16.62 10.36
CA LEU A 240 10.00 15.65 11.28
C LEU A 240 9.44 14.43 10.54
N ALA A 241 8.76 14.63 9.42
CA ALA A 241 8.26 13.53 8.59
C ALA A 241 9.40 12.61 8.11
N GLY A 242 10.51 13.20 7.66
CA GLY A 242 11.72 12.46 7.27
C GLY A 242 12.34 11.69 8.44
N LEU A 243 12.44 12.32 9.62
CA LEU A 243 12.96 11.66 10.82
C LEU A 243 12.08 10.49 11.26
N CYS A 244 10.75 10.65 11.26
CA CYS A 244 9.83 9.55 11.55
C CYS A 244 10.00 8.38 10.57
N TRP A 245 10.12 8.67 9.27
CA TRP A 245 10.32 7.66 8.23
C TRP A 245 11.65 6.92 8.40
N VAL A 246 12.76 7.65 8.60
CA VAL A 246 14.10 7.09 8.81
C VAL A 246 14.14 6.27 10.10
N ALA A 247 13.54 6.75 11.19
CA ALA A 247 13.49 6.01 12.44
C ALA A 247 12.71 4.69 12.31
N ALA A 248 11.58 4.70 11.59
CA ALA A 248 10.78 3.49 11.39
C ALA A 248 11.50 2.43 10.56
N PHE A 249 12.08 2.80 9.41
CA PHE A 249 12.81 1.87 8.56
C PHE A 249 14.18 1.49 9.16
N GLY A 250 14.83 2.39 9.90
CA GLY A 250 16.03 2.08 10.68
C GLY A 250 15.75 1.03 11.76
N LEU A 251 14.64 1.18 12.49
CA LEU A 251 14.17 0.19 13.46
C LEU A 251 13.85 -1.15 12.79
N LEU A 252 13.15 -1.14 11.64
CA LEU A 252 12.88 -2.34 10.85
C LEU A 252 14.18 -3.05 10.45
N CYS A 253 15.13 -2.33 9.85
CA CYS A 253 16.42 -2.87 9.44
C CYS A 253 17.17 -3.48 10.64
N TRP A 254 17.24 -2.78 11.76
CA TRP A 254 17.92 -3.27 12.96
C TRP A 254 17.31 -4.58 13.51
N ARG A 255 15.98 -4.70 13.47
CA ARG A 255 15.26 -5.86 14.03
C ARG A 255 15.16 -7.03 13.04
N ILE A 256 15.03 -6.77 11.74
CA ILE A 256 14.78 -7.77 10.71
C ILE A 256 16.06 -8.24 10.01
N ALA A 257 17.10 -7.40 9.86
CA ALA A 257 18.33 -7.83 9.17
C ALA A 257 18.95 -9.12 9.75
N PRO A 258 19.02 -9.32 11.08
CA PRO A 258 19.51 -10.58 11.65
C PRO A 258 18.62 -11.79 11.30
N VAL A 259 17.32 -11.57 11.09
CA VAL A 259 16.37 -12.63 10.72
C VAL A 259 16.57 -13.05 9.26
N LEU A 260 16.89 -12.10 8.37
CA LEU A 260 17.08 -12.35 6.95
C LEU A 260 18.43 -13.04 6.63
N TRP A 261 19.45 -12.84 7.48
CA TRP A 261 20.80 -13.37 7.26
C TRP A 261 21.11 -14.66 8.02
N ARG A 262 20.23 -15.10 8.93
CA ARG A 262 20.42 -16.35 9.67
C ARG A 262 19.73 -17.50 8.96
N VAL A 263 20.27 -18.70 9.16
CA VAL A 263 19.63 -19.95 8.73
C VAL A 263 18.27 -20.04 9.44
N ARG A 264 17.27 -20.51 8.70
CA ARG A 264 15.91 -20.69 9.24
C ARG A 264 15.96 -21.63 10.46
N PRO A 265 15.27 -21.29 11.57
CA PRO A 265 15.29 -22.11 12.78
C PRO A 265 14.50 -23.43 12.63
N ASP A 266 13.60 -23.52 11.64
CA ASP A 266 12.77 -24.69 11.37
C ASP A 266 13.42 -25.73 10.43
N GLY A 267 14.62 -25.44 9.91
CA GLY A 267 15.35 -26.34 9.00
C GLY A 267 14.73 -26.52 7.61
N LEU A 268 13.67 -25.78 7.27
CA LEU A 268 13.00 -25.85 5.98
C LEU A 268 13.71 -24.99 4.91
N TRP A 269 13.37 -25.18 3.64
CA TRP A 269 14.01 -24.46 2.52
C TRP A 269 13.02 -23.71 1.63
N GLY A 270 13.46 -22.56 1.09
CA GLY A 270 12.65 -21.72 0.20
C GLY A 270 11.34 -21.26 0.86
N CYS A 271 10.22 -21.42 0.17
CA CYS A 271 8.88 -21.01 0.62
C CYS A 271 8.12 -22.10 1.39
N GLN A 272 8.79 -23.16 1.85
CA GLN A 272 8.15 -24.19 2.67
C GLN A 272 7.75 -23.59 4.03
N GLY A 273 6.47 -23.66 4.41
CA GLY A 273 5.93 -23.11 5.66
C GLY A 273 4.41 -22.90 5.61
#